data_AF-A0A5E4LAS7-F1
#
_entry.id   AF-A0A5E4LAS7-F1
#
_cell.length_a   1.000
_cell.length_b   1.000
_cell.length_c   1.000
_cell.angle_alpha   90.00
_cell.angle_beta   90.00
_cell.angle_gamma   90.00
#
_symmetry.space_group_name_H-M   'P 1'
#
loop_
_entity.id
_entity.type
_entity.pdbx_description
1 polymer ?
#
loop_
_entity_poly.entity_id
_entity_poly.type
_entity_poly.pdbx_seq_one_letter_code
_entity_poly.pdbx_strand_id
1 'polypeptide(L)' 'MSNNRKLIGMSKVAVGWKVSLLKEVAGKLNATIGDKIVFIEENGRIFIEKA' A
#
# COMPACT_ATOMS: atom_id res chain seq x y z
N MET A 1 12.63 2.70 -20.04
CA MET A 1 11.66 1.72 -19.49
C MET A 1 10.34 2.44 -19.26
N SER A 2 9.26 1.98 -19.89
CA SER A 2 7.94 2.61 -19.79
C SER A 2 7.41 2.49 -18.37
N ASN A 3 7.42 3.59 -17.62
CA ASN A 3 6.85 3.66 -16.27
C ASN A 3 5.31 3.62 -16.38
N ASN A 4 4.75 2.42 -16.57
CA ASN A 4 3.29 2.23 -16.65
C ASN A 4 2.70 2.21 -15.24
N ARG A 5 2.82 3.32 -14.49
CA ARG A 5 2.25 3.43 -13.15
C ARG A 5 0.79 3.81 -13.25
N LYS A 6 -0.07 2.97 -12.67
CA LYS A 6 -1.48 3.27 -12.48
C LYS A 6 -1.71 3.67 -11.03
N LEU A 7 -2.29 4.84 -10.80
CA LEU A 7 -2.81 5.21 -9.49
C LEU A 7 -4.03 4.32 -9.19
N ILE A 8 -3.96 3.51 -8.12
CA ILE A 8 -5.00 2.57 -7.73
C ILE A 8 -5.75 2.99 -6.45
N GLY A 9 -5.42 4.15 -5.89
CA GLY A 9 -6.07 4.69 -4.70
C GLY A 9 -5.25 5.79 -4.03
N MET A 10 -5.92 6.59 -3.21
CA MET A 10 -5.31 7.61 -2.37
C MET A 10 -6.03 7.62 -1.02
N SER A 11 -5.26 7.60 0.07
CA SER A 11 -5.78 7.67 1.43
C SER A 11 -5.12 8.83 2.17
N LYS A 12 -5.89 9.50 3.03
CA LYS A 12 -5.34 10.49 3.96
C LYS A 12 -4.64 9.79 5.12
N VAL A 13 -3.54 10.36 5.60
CA VAL A 13 -2.91 9.94 6.86
C VAL A 13 -3.82 10.34 8.01
N ALA A 14 -4.25 9.35 8.80
CA ALA A 14 -5.07 9.51 9.98
C ALA A 14 -4.23 9.66 11.25
N VAL A 15 -4.90 9.95 12.37
CA VAL A 15 -4.27 10.07 13.69
C VAL A 15 -3.46 8.81 14.02
N GLY A 16 -2.26 9.00 14.58
CA GLY A 16 -1.35 7.92 14.90
C GLY A 16 -0.62 7.34 13.69
N TRP A 17 -0.44 8.13 12.62
CA TRP A 17 0.33 7.77 11.43
C TRP A 17 -0.22 6.56 10.67
N LYS A 18 -1.54 6.40 10.70
CA LYS A 18 -2.23 5.28 10.04
C LYS A 18 -2.68 5.67 8.64
N VAL A 19 -2.53 4.75 7.70
CA VAL A 19 -3.09 4.87 6.35
C VAL A 19 -4.03 3.70 6.11
N SER A 20 -5.25 4.00 5.69
CA SER A 20 -6.23 2.96 5.36
C SER A 20 -5.93 2.34 4.01
N LEU A 21 -5.85 1.01 3.96
CA LEU A 21 -5.90 0.24 2.73
C LEU A 21 -7.33 0.26 2.18
N LEU A 22 -7.57 1.04 1.12
CA LEU A 22 -8.87 1.06 0.44
C LEU A 22 -9.19 -0.35 -0.08
N LYS A 23 -10.49 -0.68 -0.18
CA LYS A 23 -10.96 -2.01 -0.61
C LYS A 23 -10.31 -2.50 -1.90
N GLU A 24 -10.12 -1.61 -2.88
CA GLU A 24 -9.44 -1.94 -4.15
C GLU A 24 -7.97 -2.31 -3.93
N VAL A 25 -7.24 -1.54 -3.11
CA VAL A 25 -5.82 -1.78 -2.81
C VAL A 25 -5.64 -3.06 -1.99
N ALA A 26 -6.49 -3.27 -0.98
CA ALA A 26 -6.51 -4.49 -0.18
C ALA A 26 -6.79 -5.73 -1.04
N GLY A 27 -7.73 -5.63 -1.99
CA GLY A 27 -8.02 -6.70 -2.95
C GLY A 27 -6.83 -7.01 -3.86
N LYS A 28 -6.11 -5.98 -4.35
CA LYS A 28 -4.89 -6.17 -5.15
C LYS A 28 -3.74 -6.79 -4.36
N LEU A 29 -3.62 -6.48 -3.08
CA LEU A 29 -2.63 -7.06 -2.16
C LEU A 29 -3.06 -8.43 -1.60
N ASN A 30 -4.31 -8.84 -1.83
CA ASN A 30 -4.94 -10.00 -1.19
C ASN A 30 -4.75 -10.00 0.35
N ALA A 31 -4.93 -8.81 0.94
CA ALA A 31 -4.75 -8.57 2.37
C ALA A 31 -6.10 -8.62 3.11
N THR A 32 -6.11 -9.25 4.28
CA THR A 32 -7.25 -9.31 5.20
C THR A 32 -6.89 -8.76 6.59
N ILE A 33 -7.90 -8.60 7.45
CA ILE A 33 -7.71 -8.13 8.82
C ILE A 33 -6.81 -9.11 9.57
N GLY A 34 -5.74 -8.60 10.17
CA GLY A 34 -4.76 -9.39 10.93
C GLY A 34 -3.52 -9.78 10.12
N ASP A 35 -3.55 -9.64 8.78
CA ASP A 35 -2.36 -9.86 7.96
C ASP A 35 -1.27 -8.82 8.28
N LYS A 36 -0.02 -9.25 8.20
CA LYS A 36 1.13 -8.35 8.28
C LYS A 36 1.41 -7.75 6.91
N ILE A 37 1.66 -6.45 6.90
CA ILE A 37 2.10 -5.71 5.72
C ILE A 37 3.53 -5.25 6.00
N VAL A 38 4.42 -5.50 5.05
CA VAL A 38 5.81 -5.02 5.10
C VAL A 38 5.93 -3.73 4.31
N PHE A 39 6.81 -2.86 4.78
CA PHE A 39 7.18 -1.61 4.12
C PHE A 39 8.61 -1.74 3.64
N ILE A 40 8.84 -1.61 2.33
CA ILE A 40 10.14 -1.78 1.68
C ILE A 40 10.53 -0.45 1.06
N GLU A 41 11.74 0.04 1.35
CA GLU A 41 12.29 1.21 0.68
C GLU A 41 13.15 0.78 -0.50
N GLU A 42 12.79 1.22 -1.70
CA GLU A 42 13.58 1.00 -2.91
C GLU A 42 13.62 2.29 -3.75
N ASN A 43 14.82 2.76 -4.08
CA ASN A 43 15.01 3.98 -4.88
C ASN A 43 14.28 5.22 -4.33
N GLY A 44 14.28 5.40 -3.00
CA GLY A 44 13.61 6.52 -2.31
C GLY A 44 12.08 6.47 -2.38
N ARG A 45 11.49 5.31 -2.69
CA ARG A 45 10.05 5.07 -2.65
C ARG A 45 9.73 3.96 -1.66
N ILE A 46 8.61 4.14 -0.96
CA ILE A 46 8.06 3.11 -0.08
C ILE A 46 7.09 2.24 -0.88
N PHE A 47 7.38 0.95 -0.90
CA PHE A 47 6.51 -0.10 -1.40
C PHE A 47 5.87 -0.83 -0.22
N ILE A 48 4.69 -1.38 -0.45
CA ILE A 48 4.01 -2.23 0.53
C ILE A 48 3.73 -3.59 -0.09
N GLU A 49 3.95 -4.63 0.70
CA GLU A 49 3.70 -6.01 0.30
C GLU A 49 3.06 -6.76 1.47
N LYS A 50 2.36 -7.85 1.17
CA LYS A 50 1.89 -8.78 2.20
C LYS A 50 3.07 -9.66 2.62
N ALA A 51 3.27 -9.82 3.93
CA ALA A 51 4.34 -10.64 4.50
C ALA A 51 4.13 -12.14 4.26
#